data_AF-A0A933GRR5-F1
#
_entry.id   AF-A0A933GRR5-F1
#
_cell.length_a   1.000
_cell.length_b   1.000
_cell.length_c   1.000
_cell.angle_alpha   90.00
_cell.angle_beta   90.00
_cell.angle_gamma   90.00
#
_symmetry.space_group_name_H-M   'P 1'
#
loop_
_entity.id
_entity.type
_entity.pdbx_description
1 polymer ?
#
loop_
_entity_poly.entity_id
_entity_poly.type
_entity_poly.pdbx_seq_one_letter_code
_entity_poly.pdbx_strand_id
1 'polypeptide(L)' 'MRGHIVVVETPYFAATERGRFEIAGVPAGAYRLTFWHPTLSPAFLDVVVESGGVTDVAFRDLSPREE' A
#
# COMPACT_ATOMS: atom_id res chain seq x y z
N MET A 1 16.38 19.66 2.53
CA MET A 1 15.49 18.62 3.07
C MET A 1 14.24 18.56 2.19
N ARG A 2 13.70 17.37 1.92
CA ARG A 2 12.40 17.19 1.24
C ARG A 2 11.47 16.46 2.19
N GLY A 3 10.25 16.97 2.37
CA GLY A 3 9.19 16.32 3.12
C GLY A 3 8.05 15.95 2.16
N HIS A 4 7.41 14.83 2.41
CA HIS A 4 6.29 14.36 1.60
C HIS A 4 5.08 14.11 2.49
N ILE A 5 3.91 14.55 2.04
CA ILE A 5 2.63 14.31 2.70
C ILE A 5 1.75 13.58 1.70
N VAL A 6 1.17 12.47 2.13
CA VAL A 6 0.17 11.70 1.38
C VAL A 6 -1.12 11.76 2.17
N VAL A 7 -2.18 12.23 1.54
CA VAL A 7 -3.52 12.27 2.13
C VAL A 7 -4.32 11.11 1.54
N VAL A 8 -4.91 10.30 2.41
CA VAL A 8 -5.75 9.15 2.04
C VAL A 8 -7.14 9.33 2.62
N GLU A 9 -8.15 8.84 1.91
CA GLU A 9 -9.57 8.97 2.30
C GLU A 9 -10.00 7.91 3.32
N THR A 10 -9.16 6.89 3.57
CA THR A 10 -9.48 5.76 4.44
C THR A 10 -8.53 5.69 5.63
N PRO A 11 -8.97 5.12 6.77
CA PRO A 11 -8.07 4.90 7.91
C PRO A 11 -7.09 3.73 7.70
N TYR A 12 -7.22 2.97 6.60
CA TYR A 12 -6.45 1.76 6.33
C TYR A 12 -5.21 2.09 5.49
N PHE A 13 -4.17 2.60 6.16
CA PHE A 13 -2.88 2.90 5.54
C PHE A 13 -1.73 2.55 6.47
N ALA A 14 -0.55 2.34 5.90
CA ALA A 14 0.68 2.13 6.64
C ALA A 14 1.86 2.74 5.89
N ALA A 15 2.81 3.28 6.65
CA ALA A 15 4.13 3.60 6.12
C ALA A 15 4.99 2.34 6.13
N THR A 16 5.76 2.13 5.08
CA THR A 16 6.66 0.99 4.99
C THR A 16 7.89 1.20 5.87
N GLU A 17 8.26 0.20 6.66
CA GLU A 17 9.52 0.13 7.40
C GLU A 17 10.39 -0.97 6.80
N ARG A 18 11.57 -0.60 6.26
CA ARG A 18 12.53 -1.55 5.64
C ARG A 18 11.88 -2.51 4.61
N GLY A 19 10.96 -1.99 3.80
CA GLY A 19 10.25 -2.76 2.78
C GLY A 19 9.06 -3.58 3.30
N ARG A 20 8.73 -3.52 4.60
CA ARG A 20 7.59 -4.23 5.20
C ARG A 20 6.51 -3.26 5.66
N PHE A 21 5.27 -3.69 5.64
CA PHE A 21 4.13 -2.93 6.14
C PHE A 21 3.09 -3.88 6.72
N GLU A 22 2.25 -3.37 7.60
CA GLU A 22 1.11 -4.08 8.16
C GLU A 22 -0.06 -3.10 8.25
N ILE A 23 -1.24 -3.52 7.77
CA ILE A 23 -2.48 -2.76 7.91
C ILE A 23 -3.45 -3.64 8.69
N ALA A 24 -3.63 -3.33 9.97
CA ALA A 24 -4.48 -4.11 10.87
C ALA A 24 -5.96 -3.66 10.79
N GLY A 25 -6.87 -4.57 11.14
CA GLY A 25 -8.29 -4.25 11.30
C GLY A 25 -9.05 -3.95 10.00
N VAL A 26 -8.50 -4.36 8.84
CA VAL A 26 -9.20 -4.22 7.55
C VAL A 26 -10.41 -5.17 7.54
N PRO A 27 -11.64 -4.67 7.30
CA PRO A 27 -12.82 -5.51 7.19
C PRO A 27 -12.70 -6.50 6.02
N ALA A 28 -13.47 -7.58 6.06
CA ALA A 28 -13.51 -8.52 4.95
C ALA A 28 -14.11 -7.87 3.70
N GLY A 29 -13.48 -8.09 2.54
CA GLY A 29 -13.90 -7.46 1.29
C GLY A 29 -12.84 -7.49 0.20
N ALA A 30 -13.21 -7.06 -1.00
CA ALA A 30 -12.29 -6.85 -2.11
C ALA A 30 -11.82 -5.39 -2.13
N TYR A 31 -10.51 -5.18 -2.17
CA TYR A 31 -9.88 -3.86 -2.11
C TYR A 31 -8.81 -3.72 -3.18
N ARG A 32 -8.48 -2.47 -3.50
CA ARG A 32 -7.30 -2.13 -4.27
C ARG A 32 -6.27 -1.48 -3.36
N LEU A 33 -5.19 -2.20 -3.10
CA LEU A 33 -4.04 -1.67 -2.39
C LEU A 33 -3.27 -0.74 -3.33
N THR A 34 -2.97 0.47 -2.86
CA THR A 34 -2.22 1.48 -3.62
C THR A 34 -0.87 1.72 -2.96
N PHE A 35 0.21 1.53 -3.71
CA PHE A 35 1.56 1.91 -3.31
C PHE A 35 1.89 3.30 -3.83
N TRP A 36 2.41 4.14 -2.95
CA TRP A 36 2.89 5.48 -3.30
C TRP A 36 4.34 5.67 -2.83
N HIS A 37 5.14 6.32 -3.68
CA HIS A 37 6.50 6.74 -3.39
C HIS A 37 6.83 8.03 -4.16
N PRO A 38 7.69 8.92 -3.64
CA PRO A 38 8.01 10.17 -4.34
C PRO A 38 8.70 10.00 -5.69
N THR A 39 9.52 8.95 -5.86
CA THR A 39 10.34 8.73 -7.06
C THR A 39 9.95 7.51 -7.89
N LEU A 40 9.04 6.66 -7.39
CA LEU A 40 8.57 5.49 -8.11
C LEU A 40 7.19 5.78 -8.69
N SER A 41 6.88 5.09 -9.77
CA SER A 41 5.53 5.08 -10.33
C SER A 41 4.57 4.45 -9.31
N PRO A 42 3.32 4.95 -9.20
CA PRO A 42 2.29 4.30 -8.40
C PRO A 42 2.10 2.86 -8.85
N ALA A 43 1.88 1.95 -7.91
CA ALA A 43 1.54 0.56 -8.19
C ALA A 43 0.25 0.19 -7.48
N PHE A 44 -0.50 -0.73 -8.09
CA PHE A 44 -1.81 -1.15 -7.62
C PHE A 44 -1.86 -2.67 -7.54
N LEU A 45 -2.52 -3.18 -6.50
CA LEU A 45 -2.73 -4.60 -6.32
C LEU A 45 -4.17 -4.84 -5.85
N ASP A 46 -4.91 -5.64 -6.61
CA ASP A 46 -6.24 -6.08 -6.18
C ASP A 46 -6.07 -7.23 -5.17
N VAL A 47 -6.70 -7.10 -4.01
CA VAL A 47 -6.57 -8.03 -2.88
C VAL A 47 -7.95 -8.33 -2.28
N VAL A 48 -8.16 -9.57 -1.86
CA VAL A 48 -9.35 -10.00 -1.12
C VAL A 48 -8.94 -10.29 0.32
N VAL A 49 -9.52 -9.55 1.27
CA VAL A 49 -9.33 -9.76 2.70
C VAL A 49 -10.43 -10.68 3.21
N GLU A 50 -10.03 -11.80 3.81
CA GLU A 50 -10.95 -12.74 4.45
C GLU A 50 -11.21 -12.33 5.91
N SER A 51 -12.38 -12.72 6.44
CA SER A 51 -12.75 -12.41 7.83
C SER A 51 -11.80 -13.09 8.81
N GLY A 52 -11.14 -12.29 9.66
CA GLY A 52 -10.25 -12.78 10.72
C GLY A 52 -8.93 -13.41 10.25
N GLY A 53 -8.61 -13.31 8.96
CA GLY A 53 -7.39 -13.84 8.36
C GLY A 53 -6.28 -12.80 8.17
N VAL A 54 -5.08 -13.27 7.88
CA VAL A 54 -3.96 -12.46 7.39
C VAL A 54 -3.83 -12.71 5.89
N THR A 55 -3.69 -11.65 5.11
CA THR A 55 -3.47 -11.73 3.66
C THR A 55 -2.09 -11.20 3.32
N ASP A 56 -1.17 -12.10 2.98
CA ASP A 56 0.18 -11.74 2.55
C ASP A 56 0.18 -11.19 1.11
N VAL A 57 0.73 -10.00 0.94
CA VAL A 57 0.82 -9.31 -0.35
C VAL A 57 2.19 -8.66 -0.51
N ALA A 58 2.64 -8.52 -1.76
CA ALA A 58 3.90 -7.84 -2.06
C ALA A 58 3.85 -7.16 -3.44
N PHE A 59 4.40 -5.95 -3.50
CA PHE A 59 4.73 -5.30 -4.77
C PHE A 59 6.13 -5.76 -5.21
N ARG A 60 6.22 -6.39 -6.38
CA ARG A 60 7.49 -6.92 -6.91
C ARG A 60 8.03 -6.11 -8.09
N ASP A 61 7.14 -5.56 -8.91
CA ASP A 61 7.49 -4.83 -10.13
C ASP A 61 7.26 -3.33 -9.93
N LEU A 62 8.21 -2.68 -9.25
CA LEU A 62 8.20 -1.23 -9.03
C LEU A 62 9.13 -0.54 -10.02
N SER A 63 8.59 0.39 -10.80
CA SER A 63 9.35 1.15 -11.79
C SER A 63 9.61 2.57 -11.31
N PRO A 64 10.74 3.19 -11.70
CA PRO A 64 10.92 4.64 -11.55
C PRO A 64 9.76 5.42 -12.17
N ARG A 65 9.48 6.60 -11.64
CA ARG A 65 8.56 7.55 -12.31
C ARG A 65 9.30 8.13 -13.51
N GLU A 66 8.69 8.06 -14.70
CA GLU A 66 9.18 8.79 -15.88
C GLU A 66 9.01 10.29 -15.64
N GLU A 67 10.06 11.07 -15.94
CA GLU A 67 10.12 12.53 -15.78
C GLU A 67 9.59 13.26 -17.02
#